data_AF-G8PRM2-F1
#
_entry.id   AF-G8PRM2-F1
#
_cell.length_a   1.000
_cell.length_b   1.000
_cell.length_c   1.000
_cell.angle_alpha   90.00
_cell.angle_beta   90.00
_cell.angle_gamma   90.00
#
_symmetry.space_group_name_H-M   'P 1'
#
loop_
_entity.id
_entity.type
_entity.pdbx_description
1 polymer ?
#
loop_
_entity_poly.entity_id
_entity_poly.type
_entity_poly.pdbx_seq_one_letter_code
_entity_poly.pdbx_strand_id
1 'polypeptide(L)'
;MMSATPVLAADLPVAPEPVEYVQICDAYGTGYFYIPGTDTCLRIRGRVRAEYRFNNFGAGPSDWSERTRNSTSTRARGYLRMDARTQTEYGLLRAYIDLFGTVDTPGFIQDDSSVPNVNNPVGSFGVEQDNTVMTLDYAFVQFGGMTIGRAQSFYDFWTGYAYGAITTVAYSDQNLWLAGYTFDLGNGLSTSWSVEDRTARQQNLFTGEYLNSTGFNQGYGGMRFPDLVANIRLDQGWGSAQIMGALTEVRYLESYPSGLLGWAVGGGVEFNLPFFTNYLSGFQGVVQATFSQGALGYVNSDWQNVIWDATSLTDGEDGIATGWSIAWGFQADFSPEWNAAIQASFANARSKFLWNQNQWDVVGKIGWTPVSGFEIGTEVAYRNVGLGDLYPDTAVNGGNPTRPLGQQDIISILLRVQRDF
;
A
#
# COMPACT_ATOMS: atom_id res chain seq x y z
N MET A 1 56.30 16.39 71.94
CA MET A 1 55.38 17.13 71.05
C MET A 1 55.14 16.31 69.81
N MET A 2 53.88 16.29 69.38
CA MET A 2 53.30 15.53 68.29
C MET A 2 54.02 15.72 66.95
N SER A 3 53.99 14.67 66.12
CA SER A 3 53.71 14.82 64.69
C SER A 3 53.02 13.54 64.21
N ALA A 4 51.69 13.50 64.38
CA ALA A 4 50.85 12.51 63.72
C ALA A 4 50.64 12.97 62.27
N THR A 5 51.20 12.23 61.31
CA THR A 5 50.89 12.39 59.89
C THR A 5 49.45 11.92 59.64
N PRO A 6 48.59 12.72 58.99
CA PRO A 6 47.24 12.28 58.63
C PRO A 6 47.35 11.20 57.56
N VAL A 7 46.71 10.06 57.82
CA VAL A 7 46.35 9.09 56.77
C VAL A 7 45.27 9.76 55.92
N LEU A 8 45.62 10.13 54.70
CA LEU A 8 44.62 10.42 53.68
C LEU A 8 43.97 9.09 53.34
N ALA A 9 42.70 8.93 53.70
CA ALA A 9 41.88 7.86 53.18
C ALA A 9 41.99 7.91 51.65
N ALA A 10 42.42 6.81 51.05
CA ALA A 10 42.29 6.62 49.62
C ALA A 10 40.79 6.66 49.33
N ASP A 11 40.34 7.75 48.69
CA ASP A 11 39.05 7.79 48.04
C ASP A 11 39.06 6.60 47.07
N LEU A 12 38.22 5.60 47.34
CA LEU A 12 38.04 4.48 46.43
C LEU A 12 37.75 5.09 45.06
N PRO A 13 38.41 4.65 43.96
CA PRO A 13 37.93 5.04 42.65
C PRO A 13 36.45 4.67 42.62
N VAL A 14 35.59 5.70 42.47
CA VAL A 14 34.15 5.54 42.27
C VAL A 14 34.02 4.38 41.31
N ALA A 15 33.44 3.28 41.79
CA ALA A 15 33.21 2.11 40.95
C ALA A 15 32.50 2.65 39.70
N PRO A 16 33.02 2.42 38.49
CA PRO A 16 32.32 2.85 37.30
C PRO A 16 30.91 2.31 37.44
N GLU A 17 29.92 3.21 37.43
CA GLU A 17 28.52 2.80 37.47
C GLU A 17 28.37 1.67 36.45
N PRO A 18 27.78 0.52 36.81
CA PRO A 18 27.63 -0.58 35.87
C PRO A 18 26.88 -0.03 34.68
N VAL A 19 27.61 0.17 33.59
CA VAL A 19 27.02 0.54 32.32
C VAL A 19 26.22 -0.69 31.93
N GLU A 20 24.90 -0.63 32.12
CA GLU A 20 23.98 -1.66 31.63
C GLU A 20 24.04 -1.61 30.11
N TYR A 21 24.98 -2.37 29.55
CA TYR A 21 25.02 -2.59 28.12
C TYR A 21 23.82 -3.42 27.71
N VAL A 22 23.26 -3.05 26.56
CA VAL A 22 22.23 -3.86 25.93
C VAL A 22 22.85 -5.19 25.50
N GLN A 23 22.31 -6.30 25.98
CA GLN A 23 22.83 -7.63 25.69
C GLN A 23 22.35 -8.09 24.31
N ILE A 24 23.21 -8.79 23.56
CA ILE A 24 22.84 -9.37 22.27
C ILE A 24 21.86 -10.51 22.51
N CYS A 25 20.80 -10.59 21.69
CA CYS A 25 19.90 -11.73 21.66
C CYS A 25 20.07 -12.49 20.35
N ASP A 26 20.72 -13.65 20.40
CA ASP A 26 20.95 -14.47 19.20
C ASP A 26 19.76 -15.37 18.83
N ALA A 27 18.75 -15.48 19.71
CA ALA A 27 17.64 -16.42 19.56
C ALA A 27 16.78 -16.20 18.30
N TYR A 28 16.71 -14.97 17.79
CA TYR A 28 15.85 -14.61 16.66
C TYR A 28 16.60 -14.03 15.46
N GLY A 29 17.92 -14.24 15.42
CA GLY A 29 18.81 -13.81 14.35
C GLY A 29 19.55 -12.51 14.64
N THR A 30 20.24 -12.00 13.62
CA THR A 30 21.12 -10.85 13.76
C THR A 30 20.36 -9.54 14.03
N GLY A 31 20.99 -8.65 14.78
CA GLY A 31 20.47 -7.31 15.10
C GLY A 31 19.42 -7.28 16.21
N TYR A 32 19.17 -8.40 16.89
CA TYR A 32 18.34 -8.43 18.09
C TYR A 32 19.17 -8.22 19.35
N PHE A 33 18.56 -7.56 20.32
CA PHE A 33 19.13 -7.30 21.63
C PHE A 33 18.05 -7.44 22.70
N TYR A 34 18.43 -7.81 23.92
CA TYR A 34 17.48 -7.92 25.03
C TYR A 34 17.03 -6.53 25.48
N ILE A 35 15.72 -6.37 25.69
CA ILE A 35 15.20 -5.23 26.44
C ILE A 35 15.66 -5.40 27.90
N PRO A 36 16.37 -4.42 28.49
CA PRO A 36 16.91 -4.54 29.84
C PRO A 36 15.86 -4.97 30.86
N GLY A 37 16.19 -5.97 31.68
CA GLY A 37 15.30 -6.51 32.70
C GLY A 37 14.22 -7.48 32.19
N THR A 38 14.29 -7.94 30.94
CA THR A 38 13.32 -8.88 30.35
C THR A 38 13.99 -9.96 29.50
N ASP A 39 13.26 -11.04 29.20
CA ASP A 39 13.65 -12.06 28.21
C ASP A 39 13.18 -11.71 26.78
N THR A 40 12.74 -10.47 26.55
CA THR A 40 12.23 -10.00 25.26
C THR A 40 13.37 -9.49 24.40
N CYS A 41 13.47 -10.02 23.18
CA CYS A 41 14.42 -9.58 22.19
C CYS A 41 13.78 -8.53 21.27
N LEU A 42 14.44 -7.38 21.12
CA LEU A 42 14.04 -6.27 20.27
C LEU A 42 15.05 -6.10 19.14
N ARG A 43 14.54 -5.89 17.93
CA ARG A 43 15.33 -5.42 16.79
C ARG A 43 14.77 -4.10 16.30
N ILE A 44 15.65 -3.11 16.17
CA ILE A 44 15.36 -1.80 15.58
C ILE A 44 16.00 -1.76 14.19
N ARG A 45 15.23 -1.36 13.18
CA ARG A 45 15.72 -1.14 11.81
C ARG A 45 15.23 0.20 11.28
N GLY A 46 16.00 0.79 10.39
CA GLY A 46 15.64 2.02 9.72
C GLY A 46 15.76 1.90 8.20
N ARG A 47 15.09 2.83 7.52
CA ARG A 47 15.27 3.08 6.09
C ARG A 47 15.14 4.56 5.84
N VAL A 48 15.99 5.11 4.98
CA VAL A 48 15.79 6.45 4.39
C VAL A 48 15.67 6.30 2.89
N ARG A 49 14.70 6.99 2.30
CA ARG A 49 14.48 7.10 0.86
C ARG A 49 14.47 8.58 0.47
N ALA A 50 15.19 8.91 -0.60
CA ALA A 50 15.11 10.19 -1.27
C ALA A 50 14.78 9.95 -2.75
N GLU A 51 13.87 10.76 -3.29
CA GLU A 51 13.28 10.53 -4.59
C GLU A 51 13.16 11.82 -5.39
N TYR A 52 13.37 11.69 -6.70
CA TYR A 52 13.07 12.71 -7.69
C TYR A 52 12.14 12.10 -8.74
N ARG A 53 10.99 12.71 -8.96
CA ARG A 53 9.88 12.19 -9.76
C ARG A 53 9.61 13.13 -10.92
N PHE A 54 9.43 12.55 -12.10
CA PHE A 54 8.85 13.19 -13.28
C PHE A 54 7.42 12.69 -13.39
N ASN A 55 6.46 13.58 -13.16
CA ASN A 55 5.04 13.24 -13.11
C ASN A 55 4.42 13.43 -14.49
N ASN A 56 3.55 12.49 -14.89
CA ASN A 56 2.73 12.52 -16.10
C ASN A 56 3.31 13.37 -17.24
N PHE A 57 4.38 12.91 -17.87
CA PHE A 57 5.05 13.59 -18.96
C PHE A 57 4.61 13.02 -20.32
N GLY A 58 4.57 13.86 -21.35
CA GLY A 58 4.16 13.45 -22.69
C GLY A 58 3.13 14.41 -23.31
N ALA A 59 2.31 13.88 -24.22
CA ALA A 59 1.29 14.64 -24.93
C ALA A 59 0.21 15.14 -23.95
N GLY A 60 -0.31 16.36 -24.19
CA GLY A 60 -1.37 16.93 -23.37
C GLY A 60 -2.72 16.21 -23.57
N PRO A 61 -3.60 16.16 -22.55
CA PRO A 61 -3.45 16.77 -21.24
C PRO A 61 -2.49 15.98 -20.32
N SER A 62 -1.49 16.68 -19.79
CA SER A 62 -0.40 16.15 -18.96
C SER A 62 0.13 17.22 -18.00
N ASP A 63 0.88 16.80 -16.97
CA ASP A 63 1.47 17.71 -15.97
C ASP A 63 2.51 18.66 -16.58
N TRP A 64 2.96 18.39 -17.80
CA TRP A 64 3.91 19.21 -18.56
C TRP A 64 3.22 20.19 -19.51
N SER A 65 1.95 19.94 -19.83
CA SER A 65 1.11 20.84 -20.63
C SER A 65 0.30 21.83 -19.77
N GLU A 66 0.11 21.50 -18.49
CA GLU A 66 -0.65 22.32 -17.53
C GLU A 66 0.29 23.15 -16.64
N ARG A 67 0.18 24.48 -16.71
CA ARG A 67 1.01 25.40 -15.90
C ARG A 67 0.73 25.33 -14.40
N THR A 68 -0.33 24.65 -13.99
CA THR A 68 -0.83 24.57 -12.63
C THR A 68 -0.57 23.21 -11.98
N ARG A 69 0.22 22.35 -12.65
CA ARG A 69 0.65 21.04 -12.16
C ARG A 69 2.16 21.01 -11.96
N ASN A 70 2.60 20.20 -11.00
CA ASN A 70 4.02 19.96 -10.77
C ASN A 70 4.52 18.86 -11.72
N SER A 71 5.14 19.26 -12.83
CA SER A 71 5.76 18.34 -13.79
C SER A 71 6.88 17.49 -13.17
N THR A 72 7.50 17.98 -12.10
CA THR A 72 8.49 17.26 -11.28
C THR A 72 8.22 17.44 -9.80
N SER A 73 8.52 16.43 -8.98
CA SER A 73 8.42 16.50 -7.52
C SER A 73 9.55 15.74 -6.83
N THR A 74 9.83 16.10 -5.59
CA THR A 74 10.78 15.41 -4.71
C THR A 74 10.07 14.81 -3.51
N ARG A 75 10.61 13.72 -2.97
CA ARG A 75 10.13 13.09 -1.74
C ARG A 75 11.31 12.69 -0.86
N ALA A 76 11.18 12.90 0.44
CA ALA A 76 12.01 12.25 1.44
C ALA A 76 11.12 11.42 2.38
N ARG A 77 11.51 10.18 2.65
CA ARG A 77 10.79 9.28 3.57
C ARG A 77 11.75 8.56 4.50
N GLY A 78 11.50 8.66 5.81
CA GLY A 78 12.22 7.92 6.84
C GLY A 78 11.33 6.86 7.47
N TYR A 79 11.87 5.68 7.73
CA TYR A 79 11.18 4.56 8.37
C TYR A 79 11.84 4.22 9.71
N LEU A 80 11.02 3.82 10.68
CA LEU A 80 11.44 3.20 11.92
C LEU A 80 10.65 1.91 12.12
N ARG A 81 11.38 0.80 12.24
CA ARG A 81 10.82 -0.54 12.41
C ARG A 81 11.29 -1.12 13.73
N MET A 82 10.37 -1.70 14.49
CA MET A 82 10.63 -2.36 15.76
C MET A 82 9.98 -3.74 15.74
N ASP A 83 10.76 -4.79 15.99
CA ASP A 83 10.31 -6.18 16.05
C ASP A 83 10.70 -6.73 17.43
N ALA A 84 9.71 -6.91 18.31
CA ALA A 84 9.89 -7.46 19.65
C ALA A 84 9.39 -8.90 19.69
N ARG A 85 10.18 -9.81 20.26
CA ARG A 85 9.89 -11.25 20.32
C ARG A 85 10.21 -11.81 21.69
N THR A 86 9.28 -12.61 22.20
CA THR A 86 9.40 -13.28 23.50
C THR A 86 8.96 -14.73 23.36
N GLN A 87 9.81 -15.66 23.76
CA GLN A 87 9.41 -17.06 23.87
C GLN A 87 8.57 -17.21 25.13
N THR A 88 7.32 -17.63 24.97
CA THR A 88 6.44 -17.95 26.10
C THR A 88 6.26 -19.47 26.20
N GLU A 89 5.67 -19.93 27.31
CA GLU A 89 5.28 -21.33 27.49
C GLU A 89 4.24 -21.81 26.47
N TYR A 90 3.54 -20.88 25.81
CA TYR A 90 2.49 -21.13 24.84
C TYR A 90 2.92 -20.88 23.38
N GLY A 91 4.20 -20.55 23.15
CA GLY A 91 4.76 -20.27 21.83
C GLY A 91 5.38 -18.88 21.72
N LEU A 92 5.76 -18.52 20.50
CA LEU A 92 6.39 -17.24 20.21
C LEU A 92 5.34 -16.11 20.22
N LEU A 93 5.55 -15.13 21.11
CA LEU A 93 4.84 -13.86 21.09
C LEU A 93 5.68 -12.84 20.32
N ARG A 94 5.08 -12.19 19.33
CA ARG A 94 5.73 -11.14 18.53
C ARG A 94 4.88 -9.87 18.53
N ALA A 95 5.52 -8.72 18.72
CA ALA A 95 4.93 -7.42 18.46
C ALA A 95 5.76 -6.69 17.40
N TYR A 96 5.12 -6.14 16.38
CA TYR A 96 5.80 -5.47 15.28
C TYR A 96 5.20 -4.10 15.00
N ILE A 97 6.07 -3.12 14.83
CA ILE A 97 5.73 -1.74 14.44
C ILE A 97 6.58 -1.36 13.23
N ASP A 98 5.95 -0.78 12.21
CA ASP A 98 6.60 -0.06 11.13
C ASP A 98 5.90 1.30 11.00
N LEU A 99 6.65 2.37 11.19
CA LEU A 99 6.15 3.73 11.02
C LEU A 99 7.08 4.48 10.07
N PHE A 100 6.51 5.38 9.28
CA PHE A 100 7.28 6.23 8.40
C PHE A 100 6.79 7.68 8.40
N GLY A 101 7.73 8.61 8.27
CA GLY A 101 7.45 10.02 8.00
C GLY A 101 7.75 10.33 6.54
N THR A 102 6.83 11.02 5.85
CA THR A 102 7.02 11.46 4.46
C THR A 102 6.91 12.96 4.35
N VAL A 103 7.84 13.58 3.62
CA VAL A 103 7.70 14.96 3.14
C VAL A 103 7.83 14.94 1.62
N ASP A 104 6.92 15.65 0.95
CA ASP A 104 6.82 15.78 -0.50
C ASP A 104 6.99 17.23 -0.92
N THR A 105 7.42 17.46 -2.16
CA THR A 105 7.25 18.77 -2.80
C THR A 105 5.76 19.15 -2.74
N PRO A 106 5.41 20.34 -2.22
CA PRO A 106 4.01 20.75 -2.11
C PRO A 106 3.38 20.88 -3.48
N GLY A 107 2.11 20.51 -3.59
CA GLY A 107 1.32 20.71 -4.80
C GLY A 107 1.20 22.20 -5.15
N PHE A 108 1.17 22.51 -6.45
CA PHE A 108 0.77 23.83 -6.91
C PHE A 108 -0.75 23.96 -6.76
N ILE A 109 -1.21 25.03 -6.09
CA ILE A 109 -2.63 25.30 -5.91
C ILE A 109 -3.01 26.48 -6.80
N GLN A 110 -3.91 26.24 -7.76
CA GLN A 110 -4.64 27.30 -8.43
C GLN A 110 -5.96 27.48 -7.69
N ASP A 111 -6.01 28.44 -6.77
CA ASP A 111 -7.28 28.85 -6.17
C ASP A 111 -8.09 29.61 -7.23
N ASP A 112 -9.15 28.98 -7.75
CA ASP A 112 -10.12 29.58 -8.69
C ASP A 112 -11.32 30.21 -7.94
N SER A 113 -11.21 30.39 -6.62
CA SER A 113 -12.25 31.07 -5.86
C SER A 113 -12.27 32.57 -6.20
N SER A 114 -13.48 33.12 -6.39
CA SER A 114 -13.72 34.54 -6.66
C SER A 114 -13.37 35.47 -5.47
N VAL A 115 -12.93 34.89 -4.35
CA VAL A 115 -12.51 35.60 -3.14
C VAL A 115 -11.02 35.34 -2.95
N PRO A 116 -10.13 36.32 -3.22
CA PRO A 116 -8.70 36.12 -3.06
C PRO A 116 -8.34 35.69 -1.64
N ASN A 117 -7.80 34.49 -1.46
CA ASN A 117 -7.24 34.08 -0.19
C ASN A 117 -5.96 34.89 0.06
N VAL A 118 -6.02 35.88 0.94
CA VAL A 118 -4.87 36.75 1.30
C VAL A 118 -3.69 35.98 1.89
N ASN A 119 -3.93 34.76 2.39
CA ASN A 119 -2.88 33.88 2.92
C ASN A 119 -2.29 32.93 1.86
N ASN A 120 -2.91 32.82 0.67
CA ASN A 120 -2.45 31.96 -0.42
C ASN A 120 -2.80 32.58 -1.78
N PRO A 121 -1.98 33.54 -2.28
CA PRO A 121 -2.26 34.21 -3.55
C PRO A 121 -2.24 33.23 -4.74
N VAL A 122 -3.05 33.52 -5.76
CA VAL A 122 -3.05 32.77 -7.03
C VAL A 122 -1.63 32.70 -7.60
N GLY A 123 -1.17 31.50 -7.93
CA GLY A 123 0.19 31.29 -8.41
C GLY A 123 1.23 31.01 -7.32
N SER A 124 0.80 30.67 -6.11
CA SER A 124 1.67 30.24 -5.01
C SER A 124 1.77 28.71 -4.93
N PHE A 125 2.91 28.21 -4.49
CA PHE A 125 2.94 26.90 -3.83
C PHE A 125 2.19 27.07 -2.51
N GLY A 126 1.21 26.20 -2.22
CA GLY A 126 0.40 26.35 -1.01
C GLY A 126 1.29 26.42 0.23
N VAL A 127 1.10 27.46 1.08
CA VAL A 127 1.77 27.60 2.38
C VAL A 127 1.07 26.74 3.45
N GLU A 128 0.38 25.67 3.07
CA GLU A 128 -0.27 24.77 4.03
C GLU A 128 0.75 23.80 4.63
N GLN A 129 1.56 24.36 5.54
CA GLN A 129 2.33 23.71 6.62
C GLN A 129 3.39 22.70 6.17
N ASP A 130 4.48 22.58 6.93
CA ASP A 130 5.44 21.49 6.79
C ASP A 130 4.71 20.14 6.93
N ASN A 131 4.22 19.59 5.82
CA ASN A 131 3.29 18.45 5.80
C ASN A 131 4.06 17.12 5.91
N THR A 132 4.87 17.01 6.96
CA THR A 132 5.47 15.73 7.31
C THR A 132 4.34 14.82 7.83
N VAL A 133 3.85 13.94 6.96
CA VAL A 133 2.84 12.96 7.33
C VAL A 133 3.53 11.77 7.97
N MET A 134 3.22 11.53 9.24
CA MET A 134 3.58 10.29 9.92
C MET A 134 2.49 9.24 9.71
N THR A 135 2.88 8.07 9.22
CA THR A 135 1.99 6.94 8.98
C THR A 135 2.45 5.75 9.82
N LEU A 136 1.49 5.10 10.49
CA LEU A 136 1.67 3.80 11.12
C LEU A 136 1.31 2.73 10.09
N ASP A 137 2.30 2.09 9.49
CA ASP A 137 2.10 1.16 8.37
C ASP A 137 1.73 -0.24 8.88
N TYR A 138 2.52 -0.73 9.84
CA TYR A 138 2.24 -1.95 10.60
C TYR A 138 2.23 -1.66 12.10
N ALA A 139 1.30 -2.27 12.83
CA ALA A 139 1.24 -2.26 14.28
C ALA A 139 0.39 -3.43 14.76
N PHE A 140 1.00 -4.59 14.97
CA PHE A 140 0.27 -5.82 15.30
C PHE A 140 0.98 -6.66 16.35
N VAL A 141 0.19 -7.54 16.97
CA VAL A 141 0.66 -8.63 17.82
C VAL A 141 0.37 -9.97 17.13
N GLN A 142 1.34 -10.88 17.17
CA GLN A 142 1.28 -12.23 16.64
C GLN A 142 1.54 -13.25 17.74
N PHE A 143 0.69 -14.26 17.82
CA PHE A 143 0.81 -15.32 18.81
C PHE A 143 0.02 -16.56 18.40
N GLY A 144 0.67 -17.73 18.37
CA GLY A 144 -0.01 -19.01 18.13
C GLY A 144 -0.84 -19.05 16.84
N GLY A 145 -0.35 -18.46 15.74
CA GLY A 145 -1.08 -18.36 14.46
C GLY A 145 -2.04 -17.16 14.36
N MET A 146 -2.37 -16.51 15.47
CA MET A 146 -3.17 -15.28 15.47
C MET A 146 -2.34 -14.07 15.04
N THR A 147 -2.96 -13.15 14.31
CA THR A 147 -2.45 -11.80 14.04
C THR A 147 -3.56 -10.80 14.34
N ILE A 148 -3.31 -9.83 15.22
CA ILE A 148 -4.28 -8.79 15.59
C ILE A 148 -3.61 -7.42 15.57
N GLY A 149 -4.24 -6.46 14.90
CA GLY A 149 -3.79 -5.07 14.82
C GLY A 149 -3.79 -4.57 13.38
N ARG A 150 -2.92 -3.61 13.08
CA ARG A 150 -2.74 -3.09 11.72
C ARG A 150 -1.70 -3.93 10.97
N ALA A 151 -2.12 -4.65 9.94
CA ALA A 151 -1.27 -5.53 9.14
C ALA A 151 -1.73 -5.62 7.68
N GLN A 152 -0.94 -6.27 6.84
CA GLN A 152 -1.31 -6.59 5.46
C GLN A 152 -2.55 -7.50 5.47
N SER A 153 -3.52 -7.18 4.63
CA SER A 153 -4.69 -8.02 4.43
C SER A 153 -4.31 -9.45 4.07
N PHE A 154 -5.07 -10.42 4.60
CA PHE A 154 -4.89 -11.83 4.25
C PHE A 154 -5.39 -12.13 2.83
N TYR A 155 -6.06 -11.18 2.18
CA TYR A 155 -6.42 -11.29 0.78
C TYR A 155 -5.18 -11.13 -0.10
N ASP A 156 -4.20 -10.32 0.30
CA ASP A 156 -3.09 -9.95 -0.58
C ASP A 156 -2.12 -11.12 -0.76
N PHE A 157 -1.64 -11.34 -1.99
CA PHE A 157 -0.68 -12.39 -2.34
C PHE A 157 0.61 -11.81 -2.88
N TRP A 158 0.53 -11.11 -4.02
CA TRP A 158 1.65 -10.39 -4.61
C TRP A 158 1.38 -8.89 -4.63
N THR A 159 2.35 -8.12 -4.12
CA THR A 159 2.28 -6.66 -3.93
C THR A 159 3.33 -5.89 -4.73
N GLY A 160 3.82 -6.50 -5.82
CA GLY A 160 4.75 -5.88 -6.75
C GLY A 160 6.21 -6.28 -6.56
N TYR A 161 6.99 -6.16 -7.65
CA TYR A 161 8.45 -6.31 -7.64
C TYR A 161 9.17 -4.98 -7.89
N ALA A 162 8.49 -4.03 -8.55
CA ALA A 162 9.01 -2.69 -8.77
C ALA A 162 9.05 -1.89 -7.45
N TYR A 163 9.45 -0.62 -7.51
CA TYR A 163 9.39 0.26 -6.33
C TYR A 163 7.96 0.64 -5.93
N GLY A 164 7.00 0.53 -6.85
CA GLY A 164 5.57 0.75 -6.60
C GLY A 164 5.29 2.18 -6.12
N ALA A 165 6.07 3.15 -6.61
CA ALA A 165 6.20 4.45 -5.97
C ALA A 165 5.55 5.59 -6.75
N ILE A 166 5.44 5.43 -8.07
CA ILE A 166 4.78 6.38 -8.99
C ILE A 166 3.51 5.81 -9.61
N THR A 167 3.41 4.48 -9.75
CA THR A 167 2.25 3.81 -10.34
C THR A 167 2.16 2.40 -9.76
N THR A 168 0.98 2.04 -9.27
CA THR A 168 0.67 0.69 -8.80
C THR A 168 -0.03 -0.07 -9.93
N VAL A 169 0.43 -1.28 -10.24
CA VAL A 169 -0.30 -2.15 -11.18
C VAL A 169 -1.49 -2.78 -10.46
N ALA A 170 -2.45 -3.32 -11.21
CA ALA A 170 -3.73 -3.78 -10.68
C ALA A 170 -3.64 -5.06 -9.84
N TYR A 171 -3.25 -4.89 -8.58
CA TYR A 171 -3.40 -5.87 -7.50
C TYR A 171 -3.94 -5.18 -6.23
N SER A 172 -4.43 -5.99 -5.30
CA SER A 172 -4.73 -5.56 -3.94
C SER A 172 -3.43 -5.52 -3.12
N ASP A 173 -3.22 -4.42 -2.40
CA ASP A 173 -2.11 -4.19 -1.48
C ASP A 173 -2.58 -3.19 -0.42
N GLN A 174 -3.10 -3.70 0.69
CA GLN A 174 -3.65 -2.87 1.76
C GLN A 174 -3.21 -3.32 3.14
N ASN A 175 -2.65 -2.35 3.87
CA ASN A 175 -2.45 -2.43 5.30
C ASN A 175 -3.68 -1.84 6.01
N LEU A 176 -4.33 -2.66 6.84
CA LEU A 176 -5.58 -2.29 7.52
C LEU A 176 -5.68 -2.92 8.91
N TRP A 177 -6.70 -2.50 9.67
CA TRP A 177 -7.03 -3.14 10.94
C TRP A 177 -7.63 -4.52 10.68
N LEU A 178 -7.01 -5.56 11.24
CA LEU A 178 -7.50 -6.93 11.13
C LEU A 178 -7.33 -7.71 12.42
N ALA A 179 -8.13 -8.77 12.53
CA ALA A 179 -7.88 -9.89 13.42
C ALA A 179 -8.04 -11.17 12.61
N GLY A 180 -7.03 -12.03 12.62
CA GLY A 180 -7.05 -13.25 11.85
C GLY A 180 -6.22 -14.37 12.46
N TYR A 181 -6.39 -15.56 11.90
CA TYR A 181 -5.68 -16.77 12.28
C TYR A 181 -5.18 -17.49 11.03
N THR A 182 -3.92 -17.95 11.07
CA THR A 182 -3.33 -18.82 10.05
C THR A 182 -3.14 -20.22 10.60
N PHE A 183 -3.78 -21.20 9.98
CA PHE A 183 -3.60 -22.63 10.25
C PHE A 183 -2.52 -23.17 9.32
N ASP A 184 -1.46 -23.73 9.91
CA ASP A 184 -0.51 -24.57 9.19
C ASP A 184 -1.08 -25.98 9.06
N LEU A 185 -1.31 -26.42 7.82
CA LEU A 185 -1.84 -27.74 7.48
C LEU A 185 -0.73 -28.74 7.16
N GLY A 186 0.53 -28.33 7.27
CA GLY A 186 1.72 -29.12 6.97
C GLY A 186 2.07 -29.16 5.49
N ASN A 187 3.30 -29.61 5.18
CA ASN A 187 3.83 -29.70 3.81
C ASN A 187 3.72 -28.38 3.01
N GLY A 188 3.83 -27.24 3.69
CA GLY A 188 3.73 -25.92 3.08
C GLY A 188 2.31 -25.48 2.71
N LEU A 189 1.28 -26.29 3.02
CA LEU A 189 -0.11 -25.88 2.87
C LEU A 189 -0.57 -25.13 4.12
N SER A 190 -1.21 -23.98 3.95
CA SER A 190 -1.82 -23.21 5.03
C SER A 190 -3.16 -22.61 4.60
N THR A 191 -3.99 -22.25 5.58
CA THR A 191 -5.20 -21.44 5.35
C THR A 191 -5.27 -20.33 6.36
N SER A 192 -5.60 -19.12 5.92
CA SER A 192 -5.76 -17.97 6.79
C SER A 192 -7.18 -17.42 6.71
N TRP A 193 -7.69 -16.95 7.84
CA TRP A 193 -9.03 -16.39 7.98
C TRP A 193 -8.92 -15.09 8.76
N SER A 194 -9.56 -14.02 8.32
CA SER A 194 -9.54 -12.72 8.99
C SER A 194 -10.88 -12.00 8.92
N VAL A 195 -11.09 -11.16 9.93
CA VAL A 195 -12.02 -10.04 9.86
C VAL A 195 -11.20 -8.77 9.63
N GLU A 196 -11.60 -7.96 8.67
CA GLU A 196 -10.82 -6.82 8.20
C GLU A 196 -11.64 -5.52 8.14
N ASP A 197 -11.01 -4.40 8.42
CA ASP A 197 -11.63 -3.08 8.30
C ASP A 197 -11.80 -2.68 6.82
N ARG A 198 -13.05 -2.63 6.39
CA ARG A 198 -13.41 -2.36 4.99
C ARG A 198 -13.06 -0.95 4.50
N THR A 199 -12.81 0.00 5.40
CA THR A 199 -12.62 1.43 5.04
C THR A 199 -11.44 1.66 4.11
N ALA A 200 -10.42 0.80 4.14
CA ALA A 200 -9.27 0.89 3.25
C ALA A 200 -9.55 0.45 1.79
N ARG A 201 -10.73 -0.11 1.50
CA ARG A 201 -11.07 -0.71 0.19
C ARG A 201 -12.28 -0.11 -0.52
N GLN A 202 -12.97 0.82 0.14
CA GLN A 202 -14.17 1.45 -0.38
C GLN A 202 -13.88 2.30 -1.62
N GLN A 203 -14.69 2.14 -2.66
CA GLN A 203 -14.76 3.09 -3.78
C GLN A 203 -15.95 4.05 -3.58
N ASN A 204 -16.36 4.76 -4.61
CA ASN A 204 -17.53 5.65 -4.49
C ASN A 204 -18.85 4.84 -4.50
N LEU A 205 -19.91 5.43 -3.94
CA LEU A 205 -21.28 4.95 -4.09
C LEU A 205 -22.15 6.06 -4.72
N PHE A 206 -23.14 5.65 -5.51
CA PHE A 206 -24.07 6.60 -6.11
C PHE A 206 -25.47 6.36 -5.59
N THR A 207 -26.15 7.44 -5.18
CA THR A 207 -27.55 7.44 -4.76
C THR A 207 -28.24 8.67 -5.31
N GLY A 208 -29.34 8.53 -6.05
CA GLY A 208 -30.06 9.70 -6.57
C GLY A 208 -31.35 9.36 -7.32
N GLU A 209 -32.12 10.37 -7.68
CA GLU A 209 -33.36 10.21 -8.46
C GLU A 209 -33.05 9.90 -9.94
N TYR A 210 -32.04 10.58 -10.49
CA TYR A 210 -31.54 10.40 -11.86
C TYR A 210 -30.01 10.57 -11.90
N LEU A 211 -29.37 10.00 -12.92
CA LEU A 211 -27.92 10.10 -13.16
C LEU A 211 -27.41 11.54 -13.42
N ASN A 212 -28.31 12.48 -13.74
CA ASN A 212 -28.01 13.89 -14.01
C ASN A 212 -28.44 14.82 -12.86
N SER A 213 -28.88 14.28 -11.72
CA SER A 213 -29.24 15.11 -10.58
C SER A 213 -27.98 15.72 -9.96
N THR A 214 -28.01 17.03 -9.68
CA THR A 214 -26.89 17.78 -9.07
C THR A 214 -26.62 17.40 -7.60
N GLY A 215 -27.26 16.35 -7.11
CA GLY A 215 -26.97 15.66 -5.84
C GLY A 215 -27.34 14.18 -6.00
N PHE A 216 -26.58 13.19 -5.55
CA PHE A 216 -25.50 13.22 -4.57
C PHE A 216 -24.49 12.11 -4.90
N ASN A 217 -23.21 12.48 -5.08
CA ASN A 217 -22.11 11.52 -4.94
C ASN A 217 -22.02 11.25 -3.42
N GLN A 218 -22.51 10.10 -2.95
CA GLN A 218 -22.55 9.79 -1.52
C GLN A 218 -21.46 8.81 -1.15
N GLY A 219 -20.93 8.98 0.05
CA GLY A 219 -19.99 8.04 0.63
C GLY A 219 -20.67 6.76 1.12
N TYR A 220 -19.82 5.82 1.52
CA TYR A 220 -20.26 4.71 2.35
C TYR A 220 -20.80 5.19 3.70
N GLY A 221 -21.85 4.54 4.19
CA GLY A 221 -22.28 4.64 5.58
C GLY A 221 -21.25 4.01 6.52
N GLY A 222 -21.41 4.22 7.83
CA GLY A 222 -20.50 3.65 8.84
C GLY A 222 -20.41 2.11 8.76
N MET A 223 -19.32 1.52 9.27
CA MET A 223 -19.14 0.06 9.26
C MET A 223 -20.13 -0.63 10.20
N ARG A 224 -20.96 -1.55 9.70
CA ARG A 224 -21.80 -2.44 10.54
C ARG A 224 -21.14 -3.79 10.71
N PHE A 225 -20.60 -4.33 9.63
CA PHE A 225 -19.85 -5.58 9.61
C PHE A 225 -18.43 -5.35 9.06
N PRO A 226 -17.41 -6.05 9.61
CA PRO A 226 -16.10 -6.11 8.98
C PRO A 226 -16.18 -6.92 7.69
N ASP A 227 -15.16 -6.78 6.85
CA ASP A 227 -14.96 -7.70 5.74
C ASP A 227 -14.53 -9.06 6.27
N LEU A 228 -15.02 -10.13 5.65
CA LEU A 228 -14.57 -11.50 5.92
C LEU A 228 -13.62 -11.92 4.82
N VAL A 229 -12.40 -12.30 5.18
CA VAL A 229 -11.36 -12.66 4.21
C VAL A 229 -10.82 -14.04 4.55
N ALA A 230 -10.60 -14.86 3.53
CA ALA A 230 -9.98 -16.16 3.68
C ALA A 230 -9.05 -16.49 2.51
N ASN A 231 -8.01 -17.26 2.78
CA ASN A 231 -7.12 -17.80 1.76
C ASN A 231 -6.74 -19.26 2.01
N ILE A 232 -6.29 -19.92 0.95
CA ILE A 232 -5.53 -21.16 0.99
C ILE A 232 -4.23 -20.89 0.24
N ARG A 233 -3.10 -21.16 0.90
CA ARG A 233 -1.77 -20.91 0.38
C ARG A 233 -0.94 -22.19 0.38
N LEU A 234 -0.17 -22.40 -0.68
CA LEU A 234 0.79 -23.49 -0.82
C LEU A 234 2.17 -22.89 -1.07
N ASP A 235 3.11 -23.15 -0.17
CA ASP A 235 4.53 -22.80 -0.30
C ASP A 235 5.36 -24.06 -0.53
N GLN A 236 6.13 -24.10 -1.62
CA GLN A 236 6.93 -25.25 -2.04
C GLN A 236 8.29 -24.78 -2.58
N GLY A 237 9.21 -25.72 -2.81
CA GLY A 237 10.54 -25.38 -3.34
C GLY A 237 10.51 -24.68 -4.71
N TRP A 238 9.46 -24.91 -5.50
CA TRP A 238 9.28 -24.26 -6.81
C TRP A 238 8.73 -22.82 -6.70
N GLY A 239 8.16 -22.43 -5.57
CA GLY A 239 7.46 -21.16 -5.40
C GLY A 239 6.21 -21.30 -4.54
N SER A 240 5.23 -20.43 -4.79
CA SER A 240 4.04 -20.28 -3.97
C SER A 240 2.78 -20.15 -4.83
N ALA A 241 1.65 -20.64 -4.34
CA ALA A 241 0.33 -20.38 -4.91
C ALA A 241 -0.65 -19.96 -3.81
N GLN A 242 -1.61 -19.11 -4.16
CA GLN A 242 -2.69 -18.70 -3.26
C GLN A 242 -4.00 -18.62 -4.02
N ILE A 243 -5.07 -19.06 -3.37
CA ILE A 243 -6.45 -18.72 -3.73
C ILE A 243 -7.02 -17.94 -2.55
N MET A 244 -7.67 -16.82 -2.83
CA MET A 244 -8.22 -15.93 -1.81
C MET A 244 -9.65 -15.51 -2.14
N GLY A 245 -10.42 -15.20 -1.09
CA GLY A 245 -11.78 -14.71 -1.19
C GLY A 245 -12.08 -13.67 -0.11
N ALA A 246 -12.96 -12.73 -0.44
CA ALA A 246 -13.44 -11.71 0.48
C ALA A 246 -14.95 -11.51 0.34
N LEU A 247 -15.60 -11.18 1.45
CA LEU A 247 -16.98 -10.70 1.52
C LEU A 247 -16.97 -9.32 2.18
N THR A 248 -17.70 -8.36 1.60
CA THR A 248 -17.77 -6.97 2.08
C THR A 248 -19.20 -6.44 2.08
N GLU A 249 -19.50 -5.51 2.98
CA GLU A 249 -20.79 -4.81 3.01
C GLU A 249 -20.73 -3.54 2.15
N VAL A 250 -21.57 -3.50 1.10
CA VAL A 250 -21.88 -2.28 0.36
C VAL A 250 -22.99 -1.53 1.08
N ARG A 251 -22.60 -0.64 1.99
CA ARG A 251 -23.53 0.13 2.82
C ARG A 251 -23.60 1.58 2.37
N TYR A 252 -24.72 1.96 1.79
CA TYR A 252 -25.03 3.36 1.48
C TYR A 252 -25.14 4.20 2.76
N LEU A 253 -24.74 5.47 2.67
CA LEU A 253 -24.93 6.45 3.75
C LEU A 253 -26.41 6.74 3.97
N GLU A 254 -27.16 6.88 2.88
CA GLU A 254 -28.61 7.04 2.89
C GLU A 254 -29.30 5.75 3.37
N SER A 255 -30.45 5.91 4.03
CA SER A 255 -31.20 4.79 4.60
C SER A 255 -32.25 4.19 3.67
N TYR A 256 -32.52 4.82 2.51
CA TYR A 256 -33.51 4.32 1.56
C TYR A 256 -33.02 3.11 0.73
N PRO A 257 -31.74 3.01 0.29
CA PRO A 257 -31.24 1.82 -0.35
C PRO A 257 -30.97 0.73 0.70
N SER A 258 -31.33 -0.52 0.39
CA SER A 258 -30.80 -1.64 1.16
C SER A 258 -29.31 -1.83 0.85
N GLY A 259 -28.50 -2.13 1.86
CA GLY A 259 -27.11 -2.51 1.63
C GLY A 259 -27.00 -3.79 0.79
N LEU A 260 -25.97 -3.87 -0.05
CA LEU A 260 -25.68 -5.04 -0.89
C LEU A 260 -24.48 -5.81 -0.33
N LEU A 261 -24.41 -7.12 -0.62
CA LEU A 261 -23.22 -7.91 -0.34
C LEU A 261 -22.27 -7.80 -1.54
N GLY A 262 -21.08 -7.27 -1.31
CA GLY A 262 -19.96 -7.34 -2.23
C GLY A 262 -19.09 -8.57 -1.96
N TRP A 263 -18.41 -9.06 -2.97
CA TRP A 263 -17.47 -10.18 -2.85
C TRP A 263 -16.34 -10.09 -3.87
N ALA A 264 -15.21 -10.69 -3.52
CA ALA A 264 -14.06 -10.81 -4.43
C ALA A 264 -13.44 -12.19 -4.31
N VAL A 265 -12.89 -12.70 -5.42
CA VAL A 265 -12.11 -13.93 -5.47
C VAL A 265 -10.88 -13.72 -6.33
N GLY A 266 -9.76 -14.30 -5.92
CA GLY A 266 -8.51 -14.17 -6.62
C GLY A 266 -7.68 -15.43 -6.53
N GLY A 267 -6.70 -15.52 -7.42
CA GLY A 267 -5.70 -16.56 -7.37
C GLY A 267 -4.41 -16.10 -8.02
N GLY A 268 -3.29 -16.54 -7.48
CA GLY A 268 -1.98 -16.23 -7.99
C GLY A 268 -0.98 -17.36 -7.81
N VAL A 269 0.04 -17.36 -8.67
CA VAL A 269 1.17 -18.28 -8.59
C VAL A 269 2.44 -17.47 -8.77
N GLU A 270 3.33 -17.57 -7.81
CA GLU A 270 4.70 -17.06 -7.84
C GLU A 270 5.65 -18.26 -7.96
N PHE A 271 6.63 -18.18 -8.86
CA PHE A 271 7.50 -19.30 -9.17
C PHE A 271 8.95 -18.83 -9.30
N ASN A 272 9.85 -19.66 -8.80
CA ASN A 272 11.28 -19.52 -9.01
C ASN A 272 11.61 -20.16 -10.37
N LEU A 273 12.29 -19.45 -11.27
CA LEU A 273 12.69 -20.00 -12.57
C LEU A 273 14.20 -20.32 -12.59
N PRO A 274 14.60 -21.57 -12.31
CA PRO A 274 16.01 -21.93 -12.18
C PRO A 274 16.76 -22.02 -13.52
N PHE A 275 16.08 -21.94 -14.67
CA PHE A 275 16.72 -22.16 -15.98
C PHE A 275 17.59 -21.00 -16.47
N PHE A 276 17.49 -19.81 -15.86
CA PHE A 276 18.38 -18.69 -16.18
C PHE A 276 19.57 -18.55 -15.21
N THR A 277 19.72 -19.46 -14.24
CA THR A 277 20.71 -19.36 -13.13
C THR A 277 22.18 -19.24 -13.54
N ASN A 278 22.52 -19.63 -14.77
CA ASN A 278 23.87 -19.45 -15.30
C ASN A 278 24.23 -17.98 -15.58
N TYR A 279 23.23 -17.11 -15.71
CA TYR A 279 23.39 -15.68 -16.05
C TYR A 279 22.59 -14.75 -15.15
N LEU A 280 21.49 -15.22 -14.54
CA LEU A 280 20.58 -14.46 -13.69
C LEU A 280 20.34 -15.25 -12.40
N SER A 281 20.72 -14.70 -11.25
CA SER A 281 20.32 -15.25 -9.95
C SER A 281 18.98 -14.66 -9.51
N GLY A 282 18.26 -15.39 -8.67
CA GLY A 282 17.03 -14.88 -8.07
C GLY A 282 15.89 -14.60 -9.07
N PHE A 283 15.90 -15.24 -10.25
CA PHE A 283 14.82 -15.04 -11.22
C PHE A 283 13.50 -15.59 -10.68
N GLN A 284 12.54 -14.68 -10.48
CA GLN A 284 11.20 -14.98 -9.99
C GLN A 284 10.15 -14.39 -10.92
N GLY A 285 9.03 -15.09 -11.05
CA GLY A 285 7.90 -14.63 -11.83
C GLY A 285 6.60 -14.86 -11.09
N VAL A 286 5.60 -14.04 -11.39
CA VAL A 286 4.28 -14.13 -10.79
C VAL A 286 3.20 -13.81 -11.81
N VAL A 287 2.06 -14.48 -11.65
CA VAL A 287 0.80 -14.11 -12.28
C VAL A 287 -0.31 -14.17 -11.24
N GLN A 288 -1.19 -13.17 -11.23
CA GLN A 288 -2.33 -13.08 -10.35
C GLN A 288 -3.53 -12.57 -11.13
N ALA A 289 -4.71 -13.12 -10.86
CA ALA A 289 -5.96 -12.62 -11.40
C ALA A 289 -7.01 -12.50 -10.29
N THR A 290 -7.84 -11.48 -10.39
CA THR A 290 -8.90 -11.19 -9.42
C THR A 290 -10.19 -10.87 -10.15
N PHE A 291 -11.32 -11.27 -9.57
CA PHE A 291 -12.66 -10.87 -9.97
C PHE A 291 -13.44 -10.42 -8.73
N SER A 292 -14.26 -9.39 -8.87
CA SER A 292 -15.15 -8.92 -7.81
C SER A 292 -16.50 -8.43 -8.32
N GLN A 293 -17.45 -8.37 -7.40
CA GLN A 293 -18.73 -7.71 -7.54
C GLN A 293 -18.96 -6.82 -6.31
N GLY A 294 -19.08 -5.51 -6.50
CA GLY A 294 -19.25 -4.51 -5.43
C GLY A 294 -18.09 -4.41 -4.44
N ALA A 295 -16.90 -4.84 -4.86
CA ALA A 295 -15.70 -4.90 -4.03
C ALA A 295 -14.46 -4.57 -4.87
N LEU A 296 -14.52 -3.53 -5.69
CA LEU A 296 -13.53 -3.21 -6.72
C LEU A 296 -12.15 -2.88 -6.13
N GLY A 297 -12.08 -2.45 -4.87
CA GLY A 297 -10.81 -2.25 -4.15
C GLY A 297 -9.96 -3.52 -3.97
N TYR A 298 -10.56 -4.72 -4.09
CA TYR A 298 -9.82 -5.99 -4.11
C TYR A 298 -9.24 -6.32 -5.50
N VAL A 299 -9.78 -5.73 -6.57
CA VAL A 299 -9.31 -5.97 -7.96
C VAL A 299 -8.08 -5.11 -8.26
N ASN A 300 -8.12 -3.85 -7.85
CA ASN A 300 -7.07 -2.87 -8.07
C ASN A 300 -7.14 -1.84 -6.93
N SER A 301 -6.00 -1.55 -6.32
CA SER A 301 -5.88 -0.61 -5.21
C SER A 301 -5.93 0.86 -5.63
N ASP A 302 -5.75 1.15 -6.92
CA ASP A 302 -5.72 2.52 -7.44
C ASP A 302 -6.61 2.66 -8.68
N TRP A 303 -7.87 3.05 -8.43
CA TRP A 303 -8.85 3.41 -9.45
C TRP A 303 -9.04 4.93 -9.59
N GLN A 304 -8.11 5.75 -9.08
CA GLN A 304 -8.10 7.21 -9.23
C GLN A 304 -9.40 7.92 -8.79
N ASN A 305 -10.20 7.29 -7.93
CA ASN A 305 -11.52 7.77 -7.45
C ASN A 305 -12.55 8.02 -8.56
N VAL A 306 -12.47 7.34 -9.71
CA VAL A 306 -13.39 7.55 -10.85
C VAL A 306 -14.36 6.38 -11.09
N ILE A 307 -14.47 5.45 -10.14
CA ILE A 307 -15.38 4.30 -10.21
C ILE A 307 -16.32 4.25 -9.00
N TRP A 308 -17.36 3.43 -9.14
CA TRP A 308 -18.35 3.18 -8.10
C TRP A 308 -18.51 1.69 -7.86
N ASP A 309 -18.51 1.28 -6.59
CA ASP A 309 -18.79 -0.10 -6.20
C ASP A 309 -20.27 -0.46 -6.40
N ALA A 310 -21.16 0.51 -6.19
CA ALA A 310 -22.59 0.34 -6.43
C ALA A 310 -23.33 1.68 -6.65
N THR A 311 -24.52 1.56 -7.21
CA THR A 311 -25.42 2.63 -7.64
C THR A 311 -26.85 2.28 -7.21
N SER A 312 -27.59 3.21 -6.62
CA SER A 312 -29.00 3.03 -6.25
C SER A 312 -29.83 4.22 -6.72
N LEU A 313 -30.86 3.97 -7.53
CA LEU A 313 -31.78 4.99 -8.03
C LEU A 313 -33.05 5.06 -7.16
N THR A 314 -33.66 6.24 -7.03
CA THR A 314 -34.85 6.46 -6.16
C THR A 314 -36.10 5.71 -6.66
N ASP A 315 -36.12 5.28 -7.91
CA ASP A 315 -37.14 4.39 -8.48
C ASP A 315 -36.99 2.92 -8.04
N GLY A 316 -35.96 2.61 -7.25
CA GLY A 316 -35.66 1.28 -6.74
C GLY A 316 -34.72 0.46 -7.63
N GLU A 317 -34.15 1.05 -8.68
CA GLU A 317 -33.14 0.37 -9.50
C GLU A 317 -31.75 0.39 -8.84
N ASP A 318 -31.38 -0.75 -8.26
CA ASP A 318 -30.05 -0.98 -7.72
C ASP A 318 -29.10 -1.62 -8.75
N GLY A 319 -27.83 -1.24 -8.67
CA GLY A 319 -26.74 -1.72 -9.49
C GLY A 319 -25.49 -1.93 -8.67
N ILE A 320 -24.83 -3.06 -8.88
CA ILE A 320 -23.57 -3.41 -8.25
C ILE A 320 -22.53 -3.56 -9.34
N ALA A 321 -21.38 -2.93 -9.17
CA ALA A 321 -20.34 -2.97 -10.17
C ALA A 321 -19.64 -4.32 -10.18
N THR A 322 -19.05 -4.67 -11.32
CA THR A 322 -18.20 -5.86 -11.46
C THR A 322 -16.83 -5.41 -11.92
N GLY A 323 -15.79 -6.10 -11.49
CA GLY A 323 -14.45 -5.79 -11.97
C GLY A 323 -13.55 -7.00 -11.96
N TRP A 324 -12.54 -6.96 -12.81
CA TRP A 324 -11.52 -7.98 -12.86
C TRP A 324 -10.18 -7.39 -13.24
N SER A 325 -9.13 -8.07 -12.81
CA SER A 325 -7.75 -7.72 -13.16
C SER A 325 -6.94 -8.98 -13.43
N ILE A 326 -5.92 -8.80 -14.24
CA ILE A 326 -4.80 -9.72 -14.35
C ILE A 326 -3.53 -8.90 -14.23
N ALA A 327 -2.61 -9.36 -13.40
CA ALA A 327 -1.33 -8.73 -13.19
C ALA A 327 -0.23 -9.79 -13.17
N TRP A 328 0.94 -9.41 -13.65
CA TRP A 328 2.11 -10.28 -13.68
C TRP A 328 3.37 -9.47 -13.47
N GLY A 329 4.43 -10.15 -13.06
CA GLY A 329 5.73 -9.54 -12.88
C GLY A 329 6.86 -10.55 -12.99
N PHE A 330 8.05 -10.04 -13.31
CA PHE A 330 9.31 -10.75 -13.22
C PHE A 330 10.33 -9.88 -12.51
N GLN A 331 11.18 -10.50 -11.70
CA GLN A 331 12.38 -9.87 -11.14
C GLN A 331 13.58 -10.78 -11.25
N ALA A 332 14.76 -10.19 -11.36
CA ALA A 332 16.01 -10.91 -11.43
C ALA A 332 17.19 -10.04 -10.98
N ASP A 333 18.23 -10.71 -10.49
CA ASP A 333 19.54 -10.13 -10.26
C ASP A 333 20.47 -10.55 -11.42
N PHE A 334 20.98 -9.57 -12.16
CA PHE A 334 21.92 -9.79 -13.28
C PHE A 334 23.37 -9.90 -12.80
N SER A 335 23.63 -9.36 -11.61
CA SER A 335 24.89 -9.47 -10.86
C SER A 335 24.60 -9.21 -9.37
N PRO A 336 25.54 -9.47 -8.44
CA PRO A 336 25.31 -9.22 -7.01
C PRO A 336 24.91 -7.77 -6.69
N GLU A 337 25.31 -6.82 -7.53
CA GLU A 337 25.02 -5.39 -7.34
C GLU A 337 23.87 -4.88 -8.22
N TRP A 338 23.34 -5.64 -9.18
CA TRP A 338 22.33 -5.12 -10.12
C TRP A 338 21.08 -5.98 -10.17
N ASN A 339 19.94 -5.35 -9.90
CA ASN A 339 18.61 -5.96 -9.98
C ASN A 339 17.72 -5.21 -10.97
N ALA A 340 16.75 -5.91 -11.56
CA ALA A 340 15.67 -5.28 -12.30
C ALA A 340 14.36 -6.05 -12.08
N ALA A 341 13.25 -5.35 -12.30
CA ALA A 341 11.96 -5.98 -12.40
C ALA A 341 11.13 -5.32 -13.48
N ILE A 342 10.21 -6.08 -14.05
CA ILE A 342 9.16 -5.59 -14.93
C ILE A 342 7.84 -6.19 -14.46
N GLN A 343 6.81 -5.37 -14.43
CA GLN A 343 5.47 -5.78 -14.06
C GLN A 343 4.45 -5.07 -14.94
N ALA A 344 3.32 -5.73 -15.18
CA ALA A 344 2.24 -5.13 -15.92
C ALA A 344 0.89 -5.68 -15.44
N SER A 345 -0.16 -4.95 -15.77
CA SER A 345 -1.52 -5.38 -15.49
C SER A 345 -2.52 -4.83 -16.48
N PHE A 346 -3.66 -5.50 -16.50
CA PHE A 346 -4.90 -4.97 -17.03
C PHE A 346 -5.99 -5.07 -15.95
N ALA A 347 -6.79 -4.02 -15.81
CA ALA A 347 -8.00 -4.03 -15.00
C ALA A 347 -9.18 -3.44 -15.74
N ASN A 348 -10.36 -4.01 -15.53
CA ASN A 348 -11.63 -3.50 -16.02
C ASN A 348 -12.62 -3.42 -14.87
N ALA A 349 -13.28 -2.27 -14.72
CA ALA A 349 -14.43 -2.07 -13.85
C ALA A 349 -15.65 -1.72 -14.71
N ARG A 350 -16.78 -2.32 -14.40
CA ARG A 350 -18.06 -2.09 -15.05
C ARG A 350 -19.11 -1.69 -14.02
N SER A 351 -19.60 -0.48 -14.14
CA SER A 351 -20.72 0.02 -13.35
C SER A 351 -22.02 -0.16 -14.14
N LYS A 352 -23.15 -0.38 -13.45
CA LYS A 352 -24.43 -0.69 -14.12
C LYS A 352 -25.06 0.53 -14.80
N PHE A 353 -24.93 1.70 -14.18
CA PHE A 353 -25.56 2.96 -14.62
C PHE A 353 -24.58 4.11 -14.82
N LEU A 354 -23.28 3.85 -14.61
CA LEU A 354 -22.21 4.84 -14.74
C LEU A 354 -21.20 4.37 -15.78
N TRP A 355 -20.18 5.17 -16.03
CA TRP A 355 -19.14 4.80 -16.98
C TRP A 355 -18.30 3.62 -16.47
N ASN A 356 -17.78 2.86 -17.43
CA ASN A 356 -16.82 1.80 -17.17
C ASN A 356 -15.40 2.36 -17.19
N GLN A 357 -14.46 1.65 -16.56
CA GLN A 357 -13.03 1.98 -16.65
C GLN A 357 -12.25 0.76 -17.14
N ASN A 358 -11.31 1.01 -18.03
CA ASN A 358 -10.23 0.10 -18.39
C ASN A 358 -8.90 0.75 -17.98
N GLN A 359 -7.98 -0.03 -17.43
CA GLN A 359 -6.65 0.43 -17.04
C GLN A 359 -5.60 -0.58 -17.49
N TRP A 360 -4.58 -0.09 -18.18
CA TRP A 360 -3.35 -0.84 -18.48
C TRP A 360 -2.20 -0.19 -17.75
N ASP A 361 -1.37 -1.00 -17.10
CA ASP A 361 -0.17 -0.51 -16.43
C ASP A 361 1.03 -1.34 -16.86
N VAL A 362 2.17 -0.67 -17.07
CA VAL A 362 3.48 -1.31 -17.26
C VAL A 362 4.49 -0.52 -16.44
N VAL A 363 5.20 -1.20 -15.55
CA VAL A 363 6.22 -0.61 -14.68
C VAL A 363 7.50 -1.42 -14.77
N GLY A 364 8.62 -0.74 -14.99
CA GLY A 364 9.94 -1.34 -14.98
C GLY A 364 10.84 -0.63 -13.97
N LYS A 365 11.67 -1.38 -13.25
CA LYS A 365 12.75 -0.84 -12.41
C LYS A 365 14.11 -1.39 -12.81
N ILE A 366 15.15 -0.62 -12.54
CA ILE A 366 16.53 -1.11 -12.42
C ILE A 366 17.18 -0.48 -11.18
N GLY A 367 17.86 -1.30 -10.40
CA GLY A 367 18.52 -0.92 -9.15
C GLY A 367 19.98 -1.35 -9.13
N TRP A 368 20.82 -0.50 -8.55
CA TRP A 368 22.24 -0.72 -8.30
C TRP A 368 22.55 -0.62 -6.81
N THR A 369 23.08 -1.70 -6.25
CA THR A 369 23.37 -1.90 -4.83
C THR A 369 24.86 -2.22 -4.65
N PRO A 370 25.76 -1.21 -4.68
CA PRO A 370 27.20 -1.45 -4.60
C PRO A 370 27.67 -1.93 -3.22
N VAL A 371 26.89 -1.67 -2.17
CA VAL A 371 27.14 -2.15 -0.82
C VAL A 371 25.83 -2.52 -0.16
N SER A 372 25.88 -3.49 0.77
CA SER A 372 24.69 -4.00 1.45
C SER A 372 23.87 -2.88 2.09
N GLY A 373 22.59 -2.84 1.72
CA GLY A 373 21.58 -1.90 2.20
C GLY A 373 21.65 -0.49 1.58
N PHE A 374 22.54 -0.20 0.64
CA PHE A 374 22.52 1.06 -0.13
C PHE A 374 22.15 0.79 -1.57
N GLU A 375 21.07 1.39 -2.06
CA GLU A 375 20.59 1.20 -3.43
C GLU A 375 20.29 2.54 -4.11
N ILE A 376 20.70 2.66 -5.37
CA ILE A 376 20.30 3.72 -6.29
C ILE A 376 19.57 3.06 -7.45
N GLY A 377 18.40 3.56 -7.82
CA GLY A 377 17.66 2.98 -8.93
C GLY A 377 16.70 3.94 -9.59
N THR A 378 16.12 3.47 -10.69
CA THR A 378 15.06 4.17 -11.40
C THR A 378 13.88 3.26 -11.65
N GLU A 379 12.70 3.84 -11.63
CA GLU A 379 11.44 3.22 -12.03
C GLU A 379 10.82 4.04 -13.16
N VAL A 380 10.35 3.38 -14.21
CA VAL A 380 9.60 3.98 -15.31
C VAL A 380 8.23 3.31 -15.35
N ALA A 381 7.18 4.12 -15.39
CA ALA A 381 5.82 3.64 -15.42
C ALA A 381 5.06 4.25 -16.59
N TYR A 382 4.26 3.40 -17.24
CA TYR A 382 3.26 3.78 -18.21
C TYR A 382 1.90 3.29 -17.70
N ARG A 383 0.92 4.17 -17.68
CA ARG A 383 -0.48 3.85 -17.39
C ARG A 383 -1.37 4.42 -18.49
N ASN A 384 -2.22 3.58 -19.06
CA ASN A 384 -3.33 4.03 -19.88
C ASN A 384 -4.64 3.83 -19.12
N VAL A 385 -5.44 4.88 -19.01
CA VAL A 385 -6.77 4.83 -18.40
C VAL A 385 -7.78 5.22 -19.46
N GLY A 386 -8.75 4.34 -19.71
CA GLY A 386 -9.85 4.59 -20.63
C GLY A 386 -11.18 4.55 -19.89
N LEU A 387 -11.94 5.64 -19.96
CA LEU A 387 -13.31 5.69 -19.49
C LEU A 387 -14.28 5.42 -20.65
N GLY A 388 -15.19 4.46 -20.43
CA GLY A 388 -16.27 4.13 -21.36
C GLY A 388 -17.42 5.13 -21.31
N ASP A 389 -18.39 4.96 -22.20
CA ASP A 389 -19.57 5.81 -22.24
C ASP A 389 -20.49 5.60 -21.03
N LEU A 390 -21.28 6.64 -20.69
CA LEU A 390 -22.37 6.56 -19.72
C LEU A 390 -23.48 5.67 -20.28
N TYR A 391 -24.07 4.82 -19.44
CA TYR A 391 -25.24 4.02 -19.82
C TYR A 391 -26.41 4.27 -18.86
N PRO A 392 -27.61 4.64 -19.34
CA PRO A 392 -27.99 4.87 -20.74
C PRO A 392 -27.55 6.24 -21.30
N ASP A 393 -27.29 6.28 -22.61
CA ASP A 393 -26.96 7.46 -23.43
C ASP A 393 -28.18 8.37 -23.65
N THR A 394 -28.82 8.80 -22.56
CA THR A 394 -29.86 9.84 -22.62
C THR A 394 -29.29 11.09 -21.98
N ALA A 395 -28.73 11.95 -22.83
CA ALA A 395 -28.41 13.33 -22.49
C ALA A 395 -29.69 14.06 -22.06
N VAL A 396 -30.00 14.03 -20.76
CA VAL A 396 -31.05 14.87 -20.19
C VAL A 396 -30.37 16.12 -19.64
N ASN A 397 -30.38 17.17 -20.47
CA ASN A 397 -30.19 18.59 -20.18
C ASN A 397 -29.42 18.98 -18.89
N GLY A 398 -28.22 19.53 -19.08
CA GLY A 398 -27.81 20.72 -18.32
C GLY A 398 -27.14 20.53 -16.95
N GLY A 399 -26.63 19.34 -16.63
CA GLY A 399 -25.87 19.11 -15.41
C GLY A 399 -25.19 17.75 -15.42
N ASN A 400 -24.30 17.50 -16.38
CA ASN A 400 -23.50 16.28 -16.35
C ASN A 400 -22.60 16.30 -15.10
N PRO A 401 -22.43 15.18 -14.36
CA PRO A 401 -21.21 14.99 -13.59
C PRO A 401 -20.06 15.22 -14.58
N THR A 402 -19.15 16.15 -14.27
CA THR A 402 -18.06 16.52 -15.17
C THR A 402 -17.28 15.26 -15.52
N ARG A 403 -17.49 14.74 -16.73
CA ARG A 403 -16.82 13.55 -17.24
C ARG A 403 -15.31 13.77 -17.11
N PRO A 404 -14.56 12.91 -16.41
CA PRO A 404 -13.11 12.97 -16.49
C PRO A 404 -12.70 12.80 -17.96
N LEU A 405 -11.63 13.50 -18.36
CA LEU A 405 -11.12 13.49 -19.74
C LEU A 405 -10.98 12.04 -20.24
N GLY A 406 -11.41 11.76 -21.48
CA GLY A 406 -11.63 10.42 -22.03
C GLY A 406 -10.54 9.36 -21.80
N GLN A 407 -9.77 9.03 -22.84
CA GLN A 407 -8.60 8.16 -22.68
C GLN A 407 -7.39 9.03 -22.28
N GLN A 408 -6.65 8.61 -21.27
CA GLN A 408 -5.46 9.28 -20.77
C GLN A 408 -4.25 8.34 -20.81
N ASP A 409 -3.14 8.85 -21.35
CA ASP A 409 -1.84 8.21 -21.29
C ASP A 409 -0.97 8.94 -20.26
N ILE A 410 -0.49 8.20 -19.28
CA ILE A 410 0.29 8.73 -18.16
C ILE A 410 1.66 8.04 -18.19
N ILE A 411 2.72 8.84 -18.33
CA ILE A 411 4.08 8.35 -18.24
C ILE A 411 4.76 9.03 -17.06
N SER A 412 5.37 8.25 -16.17
CA SER A 412 6.07 8.76 -15.00
C SER A 412 7.44 8.12 -14.87
N ILE A 413 8.41 8.86 -14.36
CA ILE A 413 9.76 8.36 -14.06
C ILE A 413 10.11 8.72 -12.62
N LEU A 414 10.79 7.80 -11.94
CA LEU A 414 11.34 7.99 -10.62
C LEU A 414 12.84 7.71 -10.63
N LEU A 415 13.60 8.56 -9.97
CA LEU A 415 14.95 8.27 -9.49
C LEU A 415 14.88 8.15 -7.97
N ARG A 416 15.42 7.06 -7.42
CA ARG A 416 15.42 6.80 -5.98
C ARG A 416 16.83 6.50 -5.50
N VAL A 417 17.17 7.05 -4.34
CA VAL A 417 18.32 6.63 -3.52
C VAL A 417 17.77 6.18 -2.18
N GLN A 418 18.21 5.01 -1.71
CA GLN A 418 17.78 4.51 -0.40
C GLN A 418 18.91 3.85 0.38
N ARG A 419 18.82 3.94 1.71
CA ARG A 419 19.70 3.27 2.66
C ARG A 419 18.88 2.58 3.74
N ASP A 420 19.05 1.27 3.86
CA ASP A 420 18.62 0.44 4.98
C ASP A 420 19.74 0.34 6.02
N PHE A 421 19.39 0.34 7.30
CA PHE A 421 20.34 0.17 8.41
C PHE A 421 19.70 -0.53 9.62
#